data_AF-A0A538HS08-F1
#
_entry.id   AF-A0A538HS08-F1
#
_cell.length_a   1.000
_cell.length_b   1.000
_cell.length_c   1.000
_cell.angle_alpha   90.00
_cell.angle_beta   90.00
_cell.angle_gamma   90.00
#
_symmetry.space_group_name_H-M   'P 1'
#
loop_
_entity.id
_entity.type
_entity.pdbx_description
1 polymer ?
#
loop_
_entity_poly.entity_id
_entity_poly.type
_entity_poly.pdbx_seq_one_letter_code
_entity_poly.pdbx_strand_id
1 'polypeptide(L)'
;MEVALRRENGETLCERCVLADTALTRMKGLLGRKDLPRGEGILLRPASSVHTGFMRFAIDVVFLDRENRVVKIAHAVAPWKAAGARGAKAAVELPAGESERHGLDVGEKLYVGEEQVDQPRRRRLPWSKVGTNLMLAVIWLAFAAANLADWHRTGRPVGLGLTVLELIIAVLFFIRRDAWVTSDSPLAWISTTIGGWGMLAARPHFAPVLHLDLVWFAMQIAGALAAAVSLGVLGRSFGLVAANRGVRTIGPYRIVRHPAYVAYVFTDVGYVLENPSARNVALLVLVLTFQLVRIHTEEDCLRADPAYRSYCERVRYRLLPLVW
;
A
#
# COMPACT_ATOMS: atom_id res chain seq x y z
N MET A 1 -10.05 -6.57 7.10
CA MET A 1 -9.21 -7.60 7.73
C MET A 1 -9.99 -8.91 7.72
N GLU A 2 -9.35 -10.06 7.54
CA GLU A 2 -10.00 -11.37 7.69
C GLU A 2 -9.51 -12.01 8.99
N VAL A 3 -10.41 -12.66 9.72
CA VAL A 3 -10.16 -13.30 11.01
C VAL A 3 -10.82 -14.67 11.05
N ALA A 4 -10.25 -15.59 11.82
CA ALA A 4 -10.90 -16.87 12.09
C ALA A 4 -11.80 -16.75 13.33
N LEU A 5 -12.99 -17.32 13.28
CA LEU A 5 -13.89 -17.46 14.42
C LEU A 5 -13.83 -18.88 14.94
N ARG A 6 -13.44 -19.02 16.20
CA ARG A 6 -13.32 -20.30 16.89
C ARG A 6 -14.21 -20.32 18.14
N ARG A 7 -14.71 -21.50 18.48
CA ARG A 7 -15.44 -21.76 19.72
C ARG A 7 -14.46 -22.10 20.85
N GLU A 8 -14.97 -22.11 22.08
CA GLU A 8 -14.18 -22.46 23.28
C GLU A 8 -13.67 -23.91 23.25
N ASN A 9 -14.41 -24.83 22.61
CA ASN A 9 -14.01 -26.22 22.41
C ASN A 9 -12.90 -26.43 21.36
N GLY A 10 -12.38 -25.35 20.76
CA GLY A 10 -11.34 -25.38 19.72
C GLY A 10 -11.86 -25.57 18.29
N GLU A 11 -13.16 -25.74 18.10
CA GLU A 11 -13.79 -25.89 16.79
C GLU A 11 -13.80 -24.56 16.03
N THR A 12 -13.43 -24.58 14.74
CA THR A 12 -13.51 -23.42 13.86
C THR A 12 -14.92 -23.28 13.30
N LEU A 13 -15.64 -22.22 13.70
CA LEU A 13 -16.98 -21.87 13.22
C LEU A 13 -16.92 -21.19 11.85
N CYS A 14 -15.89 -20.39 11.61
CA CYS A 14 -15.67 -19.71 10.33
C CYS A 14 -14.17 -19.50 10.13
N GLU A 15 -13.61 -20.10 9.07
CA GLU A 15 -12.21 -19.97 8.70
C GLU A 15 -11.88 -18.54 8.25
N ARG A 16 -12.79 -17.93 7.49
CA ARG A 16 -12.58 -16.62 6.85
C ARG A 16 -13.76 -15.69 7.14
N CYS A 17 -13.68 -15.04 8.29
CA CYS A 17 -14.63 -14.01 8.67
C CYS A 17 -14.08 -12.62 8.33
N VAL A 18 -14.75 -11.89 7.45
CA VAL A 18 -14.37 -10.51 7.14
C VAL A 18 -14.74 -9.61 8.31
N LEU A 19 -13.78 -8.93 8.92
CA LEU A 19 -14.06 -7.91 9.94
C LEU A 19 -14.48 -6.60 9.26
N ALA A 20 -15.69 -6.14 9.57
CA ALA A 20 -16.24 -4.87 9.15
C ALA A 20 -16.44 -3.94 10.36
N ASP A 21 -15.49 -3.04 10.54
CA ASP A 21 -15.38 -2.13 11.69
C ASP A 21 -15.75 -0.66 11.38
N THR A 22 -15.59 -0.23 10.13
CA THR A 22 -15.98 1.11 9.67
C THR A 22 -17.47 1.21 9.31
N ALA A 23 -18.05 2.42 9.33
CA ALA A 23 -19.45 2.64 8.97
C ALA A 23 -19.79 2.16 7.54
N LEU A 24 -18.90 2.41 6.58
CA LEU A 24 -19.07 2.01 5.19
C LEU A 24 -18.99 0.49 5.01
N THR A 25 -18.03 -0.18 5.66
CA THR A 25 -17.91 -1.64 5.58
C THR A 25 -19.11 -2.35 6.22
N ARG A 26 -19.67 -1.79 7.29
CA ARG A 26 -20.88 -2.31 7.93
C ARG A 26 -22.13 -2.10 7.08
N MET A 27 -22.31 -0.91 6.50
CA MET A 27 -23.45 -0.62 5.62
C MET A 27 -23.42 -1.47 4.35
N LYS A 28 -22.22 -1.77 3.83
CA LYS A 28 -22.06 -2.70 2.72
C LYS A 28 -22.41 -4.14 3.10
N GLY A 29 -21.96 -4.63 4.25
CA GLY A 29 -22.23 -6.00 4.70
C GLY A 29 -22.01 -7.04 3.59
N LEU A 30 -23.02 -7.89 3.37
CA LEU A 30 -23.08 -8.88 2.29
C LEU A 30 -23.78 -8.36 1.00
N LEU A 31 -24.05 -7.06 0.89
CA LEU A 31 -24.70 -6.47 -0.29
C LEU A 31 -23.90 -6.71 -1.56
N GLY A 32 -24.59 -7.17 -2.60
CA GLY A 32 -24.01 -7.50 -3.90
C GLY A 32 -23.38 -8.90 -4.00
N ARG A 33 -23.34 -9.68 -2.92
CA ARG A 33 -22.98 -11.11 -3.01
C ARG A 33 -24.16 -11.94 -3.53
N LYS A 34 -23.85 -13.02 -4.25
CA LYS A 34 -24.84 -13.98 -4.76
C LYS A 34 -25.12 -15.09 -3.74
N ASP A 35 -24.11 -15.45 -2.96
CA ASP A 35 -24.11 -16.47 -1.92
C ASP A 35 -23.05 -16.15 -0.85
N LEU A 36 -23.08 -16.90 0.24
CA LEU A 36 -22.03 -16.94 1.26
C LEU A 36 -21.57 -18.41 1.41
N PRO A 37 -20.40 -18.79 0.87
CA PRO A 37 -19.90 -20.15 0.97
C PRO A 37 -19.62 -20.58 2.41
N ARG A 38 -19.64 -21.90 2.65
CA ARG A 38 -19.22 -22.48 3.93
C ARG A 38 -17.80 -22.07 4.31
N GLY A 39 -17.58 -21.89 5.61
CA GLY A 39 -16.31 -21.40 6.15
C GLY A 39 -16.04 -19.91 5.91
N GLU A 40 -16.92 -19.18 5.19
CA GLU A 40 -16.87 -17.72 5.10
C GLU A 40 -17.92 -17.06 5.99
N GLY A 41 -17.65 -15.82 6.41
CA GLY A 41 -18.58 -15.03 7.22
C GLY A 41 -18.19 -13.56 7.25
N ILE A 42 -18.98 -12.75 7.92
CA ILE A 42 -18.64 -11.36 8.19
C ILE A 42 -18.95 -11.01 9.65
N LEU A 43 -18.02 -10.35 10.31
CA LEU A 43 -18.15 -9.85 11.68
C LEU A 43 -18.32 -8.33 11.63
N LEU A 44 -19.53 -7.89 11.95
CA LEU A 44 -19.89 -6.48 12.06
C LEU A 44 -19.62 -5.99 13.48
N ARG A 45 -18.78 -4.96 13.64
CA ARG A 45 -18.44 -4.40 14.97
C ARG A 45 -18.23 -2.88 14.90
N PRO A 46 -18.99 -2.05 15.64
CA PRO A 46 -20.11 -2.42 16.47
C PRO A 46 -21.38 -2.71 15.65
N ALA A 47 -22.18 -3.68 16.09
CA ALA A 47 -23.51 -3.95 15.54
C ALA A 47 -24.43 -4.56 16.61
N SER A 48 -25.62 -3.95 16.80
CA SER A 48 -26.69 -4.46 17.66
C SER A 48 -27.90 -4.99 16.88
N SER A 49 -27.91 -4.72 15.57
CA SER A 49 -28.91 -5.18 14.61
C SER A 49 -28.27 -5.29 13.23
N VAL A 50 -28.87 -6.11 12.38
CA VAL A 50 -28.54 -6.27 10.97
C VAL A 50 -29.82 -6.24 10.15
N HIS A 51 -29.70 -5.84 8.89
CA HIS A 51 -30.78 -5.95 7.91
C HIS A 51 -30.30 -6.81 6.73
N THR A 52 -31.22 -7.55 6.14
CA THR A 52 -31.01 -8.33 4.92
C THR A 52 -31.69 -7.68 3.71
N GLY A 53 -32.00 -6.38 3.80
CA GLY A 53 -32.48 -5.59 2.66
C GLY A 53 -31.51 -5.66 1.49
N PHE A 54 -32.03 -5.80 0.26
CA PHE A 54 -31.25 -5.96 -0.98
C PHE A 54 -30.35 -7.22 -1.06
N MET A 55 -30.43 -8.14 -0.11
CA MET A 55 -29.79 -9.46 -0.22
C MET A 55 -30.60 -10.40 -1.10
N ARG A 56 -29.96 -11.48 -1.57
CA ARG A 56 -30.57 -12.50 -2.43
C ARG A 56 -30.70 -13.89 -1.79
N PHE A 57 -30.13 -14.06 -0.60
CA PHE A 57 -30.07 -15.32 0.13
C PHE A 57 -30.25 -15.06 1.63
N ALA A 58 -30.65 -16.11 2.36
CA ALA A 58 -30.80 -16.06 3.81
C ALA A 58 -29.44 -16.28 4.50
N ILE A 59 -29.30 -15.74 5.71
CA ILE A 59 -28.09 -15.88 6.53
C ILE A 59 -28.46 -16.20 7.98
N ASP A 60 -27.56 -16.87 8.68
CA ASP A 60 -27.62 -16.94 10.13
C ASP A 60 -26.93 -15.71 10.72
N VAL A 61 -27.48 -15.16 11.81
CA VAL A 61 -26.92 -14.00 12.50
C VAL A 61 -26.72 -14.32 13.96
N VAL A 62 -25.46 -14.35 14.39
CA VAL A 62 -25.04 -14.58 15.77
C VAL A 62 -24.68 -13.25 16.41
N PHE A 63 -25.47 -12.80 17.36
CA PHE A 63 -25.23 -11.56 18.10
C PHE A 63 -24.35 -11.82 19.31
N LEU A 64 -23.35 -10.96 19.52
CA LEU A 64 -22.33 -11.09 20.57
C LEU A 64 -22.34 -9.89 21.54
N ASP A 65 -22.04 -10.11 22.81
CA ASP A 65 -21.79 -9.06 23.82
C ASP A 65 -20.37 -8.44 23.72
N ARG A 66 -19.93 -7.70 24.75
CA ARG A 66 -18.59 -7.09 24.80
C ARG A 66 -17.48 -8.12 24.97
N GLU A 67 -17.78 -9.25 25.60
CA GLU A 67 -16.86 -10.33 25.93
C GLU A 67 -16.86 -11.44 24.87
N ASN A 68 -17.53 -11.22 23.72
CA ASN A 68 -17.75 -12.16 22.63
C ASN A 68 -18.61 -13.38 23.00
N ARG A 69 -19.52 -13.26 23.96
CA ARG A 69 -20.51 -14.31 24.25
C ARG A 69 -21.74 -14.14 23.38
N VAL A 70 -22.28 -15.25 22.89
CA VAL A 70 -23.50 -15.29 22.10
C VAL A 70 -24.69 -14.87 22.96
N VAL A 71 -25.33 -13.75 22.61
CA VAL A 71 -26.54 -13.26 23.30
C VAL A 71 -27.83 -13.63 22.58
N LYS A 72 -27.75 -13.91 21.28
CA LYS A 72 -28.88 -14.35 20.45
C LYS A 72 -28.36 -14.95 19.15
N ILE A 73 -29.04 -15.97 18.65
CA ILE A 73 -28.87 -16.47 17.29
C ILE A 73 -30.19 -16.25 16.55
N ALA A 74 -30.12 -15.65 15.37
CA ALA A 74 -31.24 -15.55 14.44
C ALA A 74 -30.93 -16.46 13.24
N HIS A 75 -31.58 -17.62 13.21
CA HIS A 75 -31.40 -18.61 12.16
C HIS A 75 -32.11 -18.17 10.87
N ALA A 76 -31.48 -18.45 9.73
CA ALA A 76 -32.01 -18.31 8.38
C ALA A 76 -32.82 -17.00 8.15
N VAL A 77 -32.25 -15.86 8.52
CA VAL A 77 -32.84 -14.54 8.30
C VAL A 77 -32.98 -14.30 6.79
N ALA A 78 -34.22 -14.42 6.29
CA ALA A 78 -34.55 -14.27 4.88
C ALA A 78 -34.23 -12.86 4.36
N PRO A 79 -34.05 -12.67 3.03
CA PRO A 79 -33.96 -11.35 2.42
C PRO A 79 -35.10 -10.41 2.84
N TRP A 80 -34.82 -9.10 2.89
CA TRP A 80 -35.79 -8.05 3.27
C TRP A 80 -36.34 -8.16 4.70
N LYS A 81 -35.54 -8.73 5.61
CA LYS A 81 -35.83 -8.77 7.04
C LYS A 81 -34.78 -7.98 7.82
N ALA A 82 -35.00 -7.86 9.11
CA ALA A 82 -34.03 -7.34 10.05
C ALA A 82 -34.04 -8.21 11.31
N ALA A 83 -32.87 -8.32 11.92
CA ALA A 83 -32.70 -9.00 13.19
C ALA A 83 -31.91 -8.09 14.13
N GLY A 84 -32.23 -8.15 15.41
CA GLY A 84 -31.49 -7.43 16.44
C GLY A 84 -31.56 -8.15 17.77
N ALA A 85 -30.62 -7.81 18.64
CA ALA A 85 -30.52 -8.34 19.99
C ALA A 85 -30.17 -7.22 20.97
N ARG A 86 -30.93 -7.12 22.06
CA ARG A 86 -30.61 -6.20 23.15
C ARG A 86 -29.33 -6.66 23.84
N GLY A 87 -28.41 -5.73 24.09
CA GLY A 87 -27.11 -6.02 24.70
C GLY A 87 -26.00 -6.38 23.70
N ALA A 88 -26.35 -6.69 22.45
CA ALA A 88 -25.37 -6.99 21.43
C ALA A 88 -24.47 -5.79 21.09
N LYS A 89 -23.18 -6.09 20.94
CA LYS A 89 -22.13 -5.16 20.52
C LYS A 89 -21.50 -5.56 19.20
N ALA A 90 -21.68 -6.80 18.76
CA ALA A 90 -21.29 -7.25 17.44
C ALA A 90 -22.32 -8.25 16.88
N ALA A 91 -22.26 -8.46 15.57
CA ALA A 91 -23.04 -9.47 14.86
C ALA A 91 -22.14 -10.22 13.89
N VAL A 92 -22.15 -11.55 13.95
CA VAL A 92 -21.51 -12.43 12.97
C VAL A 92 -22.60 -12.92 12.02
N GLU A 93 -22.42 -12.70 10.72
CA GLU A 93 -23.28 -13.27 9.69
C GLU A 93 -22.59 -14.49 9.09
N LEU A 94 -23.30 -15.62 9.09
CA LEU A 94 -22.87 -16.93 8.60
C LEU A 94 -23.82 -17.43 7.50
N PRO A 95 -23.43 -18.43 6.70
CA PRO A 95 -24.35 -19.11 5.81
C PRO A 95 -25.59 -19.61 6.57
N ALA A 96 -26.76 -19.57 5.94
CA ALA A 96 -27.98 -20.08 6.59
C ALA A 96 -27.83 -21.57 6.95
N GLY A 97 -28.21 -21.91 8.19
CA GLY A 97 -28.11 -23.25 8.76
C GLY A 97 -26.72 -23.62 9.32
N GLU A 98 -25.72 -22.74 9.20
CA GLU A 98 -24.38 -23.02 9.71
C GLU A 98 -24.33 -22.96 11.25
N SER A 99 -25.13 -22.08 11.87
CA SER A 99 -25.23 -22.02 13.34
C SER A 99 -25.80 -23.30 13.95
N GLU A 100 -26.84 -23.88 13.33
CA GLU A 100 -27.40 -25.18 13.74
C GLU A 100 -26.43 -26.33 13.45
N ARG A 101 -25.74 -26.28 12.31
CA ARG A 101 -24.77 -27.31 11.91
C ARG A 101 -23.62 -27.47 12.91
N HIS A 102 -23.14 -26.36 13.46
CA HIS A 102 -22.13 -26.37 14.51
C HIS A 102 -22.73 -26.57 15.90
N GLY A 103 -24.06 -26.64 16.05
CA GLY A 103 -24.72 -26.73 17.35
C GLY A 103 -24.31 -25.57 18.26
N LEU A 104 -24.36 -24.35 17.73
CA LEU A 104 -23.99 -23.14 18.46
C LEU A 104 -25.15 -22.70 19.36
N ASP A 105 -24.87 -22.51 20.64
CA ASP A 105 -25.85 -22.12 21.64
C ASP A 105 -25.63 -20.71 22.21
N VAL A 106 -26.71 -20.14 22.73
CA VAL A 106 -26.67 -18.87 23.46
C VAL A 106 -25.88 -19.04 24.77
N GLY A 107 -24.98 -18.10 25.04
CA GLY A 107 -24.07 -18.12 26.20
C GLY A 107 -22.65 -18.56 25.88
N GLU A 108 -22.46 -19.26 24.76
CA GLU A 108 -21.13 -19.69 24.31
C GLU A 108 -20.22 -18.51 24.01
N LYS A 109 -18.91 -18.69 24.28
CA LYS A 109 -17.90 -17.68 24.00
C LYS A 109 -17.20 -17.98 22.68
N LEU A 110 -17.15 -16.98 21.81
CA LEU A 110 -16.41 -17.03 20.55
C LEU A 110 -15.07 -16.30 20.68
N TYR A 111 -14.05 -16.88 20.06
CA TYR A 111 -12.71 -16.33 19.98
C TYR A 111 -12.46 -15.86 18.55
N VAL A 112 -12.10 -14.59 18.43
CA VAL A 112 -11.68 -13.99 17.17
C VAL A 112 -10.16 -14.11 17.13
N GLY A 113 -9.67 -15.12 16.41
CA GLY A 113 -8.24 -15.34 16.22
C GLY A 113 -7.73 -14.53 15.04
N GLU A 114 -6.62 -13.80 15.24
CA GLU A 114 -5.79 -13.33 14.13
C GLU A 114 -5.08 -14.54 13.53
N GLU A 115 -5.71 -15.22 12.57
CA GLU A 115 -4.92 -16.00 11.64
C GLU A 115 -4.18 -15.02 10.74
N GLN A 116 -2.85 -15.04 10.82
CA GLN A 116 -1.99 -14.53 9.76
C GLN A 116 -2.29 -15.34 8.50
N VAL A 117 -3.32 -14.93 7.76
CA VAL A 117 -3.60 -15.48 6.44
C VAL A 117 -2.46 -15.07 5.52
N ASP A 118 -1.56 -16.03 5.29
CA ASP A 118 -0.53 -15.98 4.27
C ASP A 118 -1.18 -15.62 2.91
N GLN A 119 -0.69 -14.55 2.25
CA GLN A 119 -1.27 -14.01 1.00
C GLN A 119 -1.05 -14.95 -0.22
N PRO A 120 -1.66 -14.71 -1.40
CA PRO A 120 -3.08 -14.56 -1.72
C PRO A 120 -3.51 -15.53 -2.86
N ARG A 121 -4.73 -16.09 -2.81
CA ARG A 121 -5.30 -16.83 -3.97
C ARG A 121 -6.02 -15.87 -4.94
N ARG A 122 -5.72 -16.04 -6.24
CA ARG A 122 -6.12 -15.26 -7.43
C ARG A 122 -7.46 -14.50 -7.35
N ARG A 123 -7.41 -13.19 -7.06
CA ARG A 123 -8.49 -12.25 -7.44
C ARG A 123 -8.32 -11.87 -8.92
N ARG A 124 -9.41 -11.91 -9.71
CA ARG A 124 -9.44 -11.20 -11.01
C ARG A 124 -9.11 -9.73 -10.74
N LEU A 125 -8.06 -9.21 -11.39
CA LEU A 125 -7.67 -7.81 -11.21
C LEU A 125 -8.85 -6.91 -11.63
N PRO A 126 -9.27 -5.94 -10.79
CA PRO A 126 -10.28 -4.98 -11.19
C PRO A 126 -9.75 -4.14 -12.37
N TRP A 127 -10.53 -4.06 -13.45
CA TRP A 127 -10.15 -3.35 -14.68
C TRP A 127 -9.73 -1.89 -14.47
N SER A 128 -10.27 -1.23 -13.45
CA SER A 128 -9.86 0.14 -13.07
C SER A 128 -8.39 0.22 -12.67
N LYS A 129 -7.86 -0.76 -11.92
CA LYS A 129 -6.44 -0.78 -11.52
C LYS A 129 -5.51 -1.08 -12.69
N VAL A 130 -5.92 -1.97 -13.58
CA VAL A 130 -5.19 -2.24 -14.84
C VAL A 130 -5.14 -0.97 -15.68
N GLY A 131 -6.26 -0.26 -15.80
CA GLY A 131 -6.34 1.04 -16.48
C GLY A 131 -5.42 2.09 -15.87
N THR A 132 -5.42 2.27 -14.54
CA THR A 132 -4.52 3.22 -13.87
C THR A 132 -3.04 2.88 -14.07
N ASN A 133 -2.67 1.60 -13.96
CA ASN A 133 -1.29 1.17 -14.20
C ASN A 133 -0.85 1.42 -15.64
N LEU A 134 -1.72 1.11 -16.61
CA LEU A 134 -1.47 1.35 -18.02
C LEU A 134 -1.32 2.84 -18.32
N MET A 135 -2.22 3.68 -17.78
CA MET A 135 -2.13 5.13 -17.92
C MET A 135 -0.80 5.68 -17.39
N LEU A 136 -0.39 5.27 -16.18
CA LEU A 136 0.88 5.70 -15.60
C LEU A 136 2.07 5.21 -16.42
N ALA A 137 2.05 3.94 -16.88
CA ALA A 137 3.12 3.42 -17.72
C ALA A 137 3.23 4.17 -19.06
N VAL A 138 2.11 4.50 -19.69
CA VAL A 138 2.08 5.29 -20.94
C VAL A 138 2.65 6.69 -20.73
N ILE A 139 2.34 7.35 -19.61
CA ILE A 139 2.93 8.65 -19.27
C ILE A 139 4.46 8.55 -19.25
N TRP A 140 5.03 7.56 -18.57
CA TRP A 140 6.47 7.36 -18.50
C TRP A 140 7.09 6.99 -19.86
N LEU A 141 6.42 6.18 -20.67
CA LEU A 141 6.85 5.88 -22.04
C LEU A 141 6.84 7.12 -22.94
N ALA A 142 5.87 8.02 -22.77
CA ALA A 142 5.81 9.27 -23.53
C ALA A 142 6.97 10.20 -23.17
N PHE A 143 7.34 10.31 -21.89
CA PHE A 143 8.53 11.06 -21.47
C PHE A 143 9.82 10.44 -22.04
N ALA A 144 9.98 9.12 -21.96
CA ALA A 144 11.13 8.43 -22.53
C ALA A 144 11.24 8.64 -24.05
N ALA A 145 10.12 8.56 -24.77
CA ALA A 145 10.08 8.83 -26.21
C ALA A 145 10.42 10.29 -26.54
N ALA A 146 9.94 11.25 -25.74
CA ALA A 146 10.24 12.66 -25.93
C ALA A 146 11.73 12.96 -25.72
N ASN A 147 12.34 12.41 -24.66
CA ASN A 147 13.78 12.53 -24.41
C ASN A 147 14.61 11.90 -25.53
N LEU A 148 14.22 10.71 -26.02
CA LEU A 148 14.91 10.03 -27.10
C LEU A 148 14.79 10.80 -28.44
N ALA A 149 13.61 11.35 -28.73
CA ALA A 149 13.38 12.19 -29.89
C ALA A 149 14.18 13.50 -29.84
N ASP A 150 14.31 14.10 -28.65
CA ASP A 150 15.12 15.31 -28.47
C ASP A 150 16.60 15.04 -28.70
N TRP A 151 17.12 13.93 -28.19
CA TRP A 151 18.47 13.49 -28.48
C TRP A 151 18.70 13.26 -29.98
N HIS A 152 17.79 12.55 -30.65
CA HIS A 152 17.89 12.32 -32.10
C HIS A 152 17.91 13.63 -32.91
N ARG A 153 17.21 14.67 -32.46
CA ARG A 153 17.18 15.98 -33.14
C ARG A 153 18.40 16.85 -32.85
N THR A 154 18.87 16.87 -31.60
CA THR A 154 19.90 17.81 -31.15
C THR A 154 21.31 17.22 -31.14
N GLY A 155 21.43 15.88 -31.19
CA GLY A 155 22.69 15.15 -30.98
C GLY A 155 23.24 15.24 -29.55
N ARG A 156 22.56 15.96 -28.64
CA ARG A 156 23.01 16.18 -27.27
C ARG A 156 22.49 15.05 -26.38
N PRO A 157 23.35 14.31 -25.66
CA PRO A 157 22.93 13.17 -24.83
C PRO A 157 22.19 13.57 -23.54
N VAL A 158 21.64 14.80 -23.49
CA VAL A 158 20.91 15.32 -22.34
C VAL A 158 19.65 14.49 -22.16
N GLY A 159 19.45 13.94 -20.97
CA GLY A 159 18.26 13.13 -20.66
C GLY A 159 18.36 11.64 -21.02
N LEU A 160 19.47 11.14 -21.58
CA LEU A 160 19.62 9.70 -21.85
C LEU A 160 19.61 8.84 -20.57
N GLY A 161 20.30 9.30 -19.52
CA GLY A 161 20.26 8.63 -18.20
C GLY A 161 18.85 8.66 -17.59
N LEU A 162 18.13 9.76 -17.79
CA LEU A 162 16.73 9.90 -17.37
C LEU A 162 15.82 8.94 -18.17
N THR A 163 16.05 8.80 -19.47
CA THR A 163 15.31 7.88 -20.35
C THR A 163 15.39 6.44 -19.85
N VAL A 164 16.58 5.96 -19.46
CA VAL A 164 16.74 4.61 -18.89
C VAL A 164 15.90 4.45 -17.62
N LEU A 165 15.95 5.44 -16.72
CA LEU A 165 15.17 5.42 -15.48
C LEU A 165 13.66 5.44 -15.75
N GLU A 166 13.21 6.27 -16.70
CA GLU A 166 11.81 6.37 -17.13
C GLU A 166 11.29 5.05 -17.70
N LEU A 167 12.11 4.37 -18.53
CA LEU A 167 11.78 3.05 -19.07
C LEU A 167 11.68 1.98 -17.98
N ILE A 168 12.60 1.98 -17.01
CA ILE A 168 12.53 1.08 -15.84
C ILE A 168 11.22 1.33 -15.09
N ILE A 169 10.89 2.59 -14.78
CA ILE A 169 9.67 2.94 -14.06
C ILE A 169 8.43 2.50 -14.85
N ALA A 170 8.39 2.72 -16.17
CA ALA A 170 7.31 2.26 -17.04
C ALA A 170 7.11 0.74 -16.94
N VAL A 171 8.19 -0.04 -17.04
CA VAL A 171 8.14 -1.51 -16.88
C VAL A 171 7.65 -1.89 -15.48
N LEU A 172 8.10 -1.20 -14.44
CA LEU A 172 7.66 -1.45 -13.07
C LEU A 172 6.15 -1.22 -12.90
N PHE A 173 5.53 -0.25 -13.59
CA PHE A 173 4.07 -0.10 -13.57
C PHE A 173 3.32 -1.26 -14.20
N PHE A 174 3.89 -1.91 -15.23
CA PHE A 174 3.31 -3.11 -15.82
C PHE A 174 3.41 -4.32 -14.88
N ILE A 175 4.55 -4.49 -14.20
CA ILE A 175 4.81 -5.70 -13.40
C ILE A 175 4.50 -5.54 -11.91
N ARG A 176 4.19 -4.34 -11.41
CA ARG A 176 4.00 -4.11 -9.97
C ARG A 176 2.87 -4.96 -9.39
N ARG A 177 3.05 -5.40 -8.15
CA ARG A 177 2.02 -6.09 -7.36
C ARG A 177 0.96 -5.10 -6.89
N ASP A 178 -0.21 -5.62 -6.61
CA ASP A 178 -1.24 -4.89 -5.90
C ASP A 178 -0.77 -4.57 -4.48
N ALA A 179 -1.05 -3.33 -4.05
CA ALA A 179 -0.86 -2.97 -2.67
C ALA A 179 -2.00 -3.54 -1.82
N TRP A 180 -1.66 -4.12 -0.68
CA TRP A 180 -2.64 -4.60 0.29
C TRP A 180 -2.98 -3.53 1.33
N VAL A 181 -2.07 -2.58 1.55
CA VAL A 181 -2.32 -1.33 2.31
C VAL A 181 -1.82 -0.15 1.45
N THR A 182 -2.64 0.89 1.29
CA THR A 182 -2.27 2.15 0.66
C THR A 182 -2.65 3.28 1.62
N SER A 183 -1.79 4.27 1.77
CA SER A 183 -2.09 5.43 2.61
C SER A 183 -3.09 6.35 1.91
N ASP A 184 -4.19 6.64 2.59
CA ASP A 184 -5.18 7.64 2.17
C ASP A 184 -4.82 9.06 2.68
N SER A 185 -3.68 9.22 3.35
CA SER A 185 -3.27 10.50 3.93
C SER A 185 -2.95 11.53 2.85
N PRO A 186 -3.59 12.71 2.84
CA PRO A 186 -3.27 13.79 1.90
C PRO A 186 -1.79 14.19 1.94
N LEU A 187 -1.17 14.12 3.13
CA LEU A 187 0.24 14.42 3.31
C LEU A 187 1.15 13.43 2.56
N ALA A 188 0.78 12.15 2.49
CA ALA A 188 1.53 11.14 1.73
C ALA A 188 1.49 11.43 0.22
N TRP A 189 0.36 11.91 -0.28
CA TRP A 189 0.21 12.29 -1.69
C TRP A 189 0.99 13.58 -2.03
N ILE A 190 0.87 14.61 -1.19
CA ILE A 190 1.58 15.89 -1.40
C ILE A 190 3.10 15.67 -1.34
N SER A 191 3.58 14.95 -0.33
CA SER A 191 5.01 14.66 -0.17
C SER A 191 5.58 13.79 -1.28
N THR A 192 4.81 12.83 -1.79
CA THR A 192 5.21 12.04 -2.97
C THR A 192 5.35 12.93 -4.20
N THR A 193 4.41 13.85 -4.41
CA THR A 193 4.44 14.77 -5.57
C THR A 193 5.61 15.76 -5.49
N ILE A 194 5.78 16.43 -4.35
CA ILE A 194 6.83 17.44 -4.20
C ILE A 194 8.21 16.77 -4.13
N GLY A 195 8.37 15.73 -3.31
CA GLY A 195 9.63 15.01 -3.16
C GLY A 195 10.05 14.24 -4.42
N GLY A 196 9.09 13.75 -5.21
CA GLY A 196 9.38 13.00 -6.44
C GLY A 196 9.64 13.85 -7.67
N TRP A 197 8.99 15.02 -7.80
CA TRP A 197 9.02 15.81 -9.03
C TRP A 197 9.36 17.30 -8.84
N GLY A 198 9.56 17.77 -7.61
CA GLY A 198 9.83 19.19 -7.34
C GLY A 198 11.10 19.72 -8.04
N MET A 199 12.11 18.86 -8.23
CA MET A 199 13.33 19.23 -8.95
C MET A 199 13.15 19.45 -10.45
N LEU A 200 12.03 19.04 -11.05
CA LEU A 200 11.72 19.39 -12.45
C LEU A 200 11.54 20.91 -12.64
N ALA A 201 11.28 21.65 -11.56
CA ALA A 201 11.20 23.11 -11.59
C ALA A 201 12.56 23.81 -11.52
N ALA A 202 13.65 23.06 -11.32
CA ALA A 202 15.01 23.59 -11.29
C ALA A 202 15.42 24.06 -12.70
N ARG A 203 16.31 25.05 -12.76
CA ARG A 203 16.75 25.65 -14.04
C ARG A 203 18.27 25.58 -14.16
N PRO A 204 18.81 25.28 -15.35
CA PRO A 204 20.25 25.26 -15.53
C PRO A 204 20.80 26.68 -15.39
N HIS A 205 21.93 26.80 -14.69
CA HIS A 205 22.67 28.05 -14.50
C HIS A 205 24.05 28.00 -15.13
N PHE A 206 24.56 26.79 -15.46
CA PHE A 206 25.84 26.56 -16.14
C PHE A 206 27.05 27.24 -15.47
N ALA A 207 27.06 27.27 -14.13
CA ALA A 207 28.13 27.90 -13.34
C ALA A 207 28.58 26.95 -12.20
N PRO A 208 29.18 25.79 -12.53
CA PRO A 208 29.45 24.73 -11.56
C PRO A 208 30.32 25.19 -10.41
N VAL A 209 29.98 24.74 -9.20
CA VAL A 209 30.76 25.00 -7.98
C VAL A 209 32.18 24.46 -8.18
N LEU A 210 33.17 25.31 -7.91
CA LEU A 210 34.60 25.02 -8.07
C LEU A 210 35.03 24.66 -9.51
N HIS A 211 34.20 24.94 -10.53
CA HIS A 211 34.47 24.58 -11.92
C HIS A 211 34.67 23.07 -12.15
N LEU A 212 34.02 22.23 -11.34
CA LEU A 212 34.10 20.77 -11.40
C LEU A 212 32.92 20.15 -12.16
N ASP A 213 32.62 20.61 -13.37
CA ASP A 213 31.49 20.14 -14.19
C ASP A 213 31.44 18.60 -14.30
N LEU A 214 32.56 17.99 -14.71
CA LEU A 214 32.65 16.55 -14.87
C LEU A 214 32.36 15.77 -13.59
N VAL A 215 32.77 16.30 -12.43
CA VAL A 215 32.54 15.63 -11.13
C VAL A 215 31.06 15.66 -10.77
N TRP A 216 30.42 16.82 -10.90
CA TRP A 216 28.99 16.97 -10.58
C TRP A 216 28.10 16.24 -11.58
N PHE A 217 28.50 16.18 -12.85
CA PHE A 217 27.85 15.35 -13.85
C PHE A 217 28.02 13.85 -13.54
N ALA A 218 29.23 13.39 -13.22
CA ALA A 218 29.48 12.01 -12.84
C ALA A 218 28.69 11.59 -11.58
N MET A 219 28.56 12.50 -10.61
CA MET A 219 27.73 12.34 -9.42
C MET A 219 26.26 12.08 -9.78
N GLN A 220 25.69 12.84 -10.71
CA GLN A 220 24.32 12.63 -11.20
C GLN A 220 24.15 11.30 -11.90
N ILE A 221 25.09 10.91 -12.77
CA ILE A 221 25.04 9.61 -13.46
C ILE A 221 25.14 8.46 -12.46
N ALA A 222 26.05 8.55 -11.49
CA ALA A 222 26.19 7.54 -10.43
C ALA A 222 24.91 7.43 -9.58
N GLY A 223 24.30 8.56 -9.22
CA GLY A 223 23.01 8.60 -8.54
C GLY A 223 21.89 7.96 -9.35
N ALA A 224 21.76 8.31 -10.63
CA ALA A 224 20.75 7.73 -11.52
C ALA A 224 20.91 6.20 -11.68
N LEU A 225 22.15 5.71 -11.81
CA LEU A 225 22.44 4.28 -11.87
C LEU A 225 22.11 3.58 -10.54
N ALA A 226 22.46 4.17 -9.41
CA ALA A 226 22.11 3.63 -8.09
C ALA A 226 20.60 3.58 -7.86
N ALA A 227 19.86 4.58 -8.37
CA ALA A 227 18.40 4.59 -8.36
C ALA A 227 17.83 3.49 -9.25
N ALA A 228 18.34 3.33 -10.47
CA ALA A 228 17.93 2.26 -11.39
C ALA A 228 18.15 0.87 -10.78
N VAL A 229 19.31 0.62 -10.16
CA VAL A 229 19.59 -0.64 -9.44
C VAL A 229 18.62 -0.83 -8.27
N SER A 230 18.40 0.21 -7.46
CA SER A 230 17.50 0.13 -6.31
C SER A 230 16.06 -0.17 -6.73
N LEU A 231 15.56 0.50 -7.76
CA LEU A 231 14.23 0.27 -8.34
C LEU A 231 14.11 -1.11 -8.98
N GLY A 232 15.15 -1.58 -9.68
CA GLY A 232 15.20 -2.92 -10.23
C GLY A 232 15.14 -4.01 -9.17
N VAL A 233 15.89 -3.84 -8.07
CA VAL A 233 15.88 -4.74 -6.91
C VAL A 233 14.52 -4.71 -6.17
N LEU A 234 13.91 -3.53 -6.06
CA LEU A 234 12.55 -3.40 -5.53
C LEU A 234 11.54 -4.18 -6.39
N GLY A 235 11.70 -4.05 -7.71
CA GLY A 235 10.96 -4.78 -8.72
C GLY A 235 9.46 -4.63 -8.51
N ARG A 236 8.75 -5.77 -8.43
CA ARG A 236 7.29 -5.76 -8.29
C ARG A 236 6.76 -5.14 -6.99
N SER A 237 7.62 -4.82 -6.01
CA SER A 237 7.24 -4.11 -4.78
C SER A 237 7.14 -2.58 -4.97
N PHE A 238 7.43 -2.07 -6.16
CA PHE A 238 7.46 -0.64 -6.47
C PHE A 238 6.11 0.07 -6.30
N GLY A 239 6.15 1.31 -5.76
CA GLY A 239 5.03 2.22 -5.61
C GLY A 239 5.46 3.69 -5.68
N LEU A 240 4.53 4.58 -6.05
CA LEU A 240 4.77 6.03 -6.00
C LEU A 240 4.50 6.58 -4.60
N VAL A 241 3.27 6.33 -4.12
CA VAL A 241 2.76 6.76 -2.81
C VAL A 241 2.97 5.63 -1.80
N ALA A 242 3.11 6.02 -0.53
CA ALA A 242 3.16 5.14 0.64
C ALA A 242 2.12 4.02 0.55
N ALA A 243 2.59 2.81 0.28
CA ALA A 243 1.76 1.64 0.09
C ALA A 243 2.59 0.36 0.17
N ASN A 244 2.08 -0.64 0.88
CA ASN A 244 2.77 -1.90 1.05
C ASN A 244 2.45 -2.87 -0.10
N ARG A 245 3.48 -3.23 -0.88
CA ARG A 245 3.45 -4.23 -1.99
C ARG A 245 4.40 -5.41 -1.76
N GLY A 246 4.87 -5.56 -0.52
CA GLY A 246 5.83 -6.57 -0.08
C GLY A 246 7.20 -5.96 0.21
N VAL A 247 7.72 -6.25 1.39
CA VAL A 247 9.01 -5.73 1.89
C VAL A 247 10.19 -6.37 1.15
N ARG A 248 11.18 -5.55 0.76
CA ARG A 248 12.43 -6.00 0.16
C ARG A 248 13.61 -5.68 1.06
N THR A 249 14.49 -6.67 1.23
CA THR A 249 15.61 -6.62 2.18
C THR A 249 16.93 -7.08 1.55
N ILE A 250 16.97 -7.24 0.22
CA ILE A 250 18.14 -7.70 -0.55
C ILE A 250 18.80 -6.54 -1.30
N GLY A 251 20.05 -6.72 -1.74
CA GLY A 251 20.78 -5.70 -2.50
C GLY A 251 21.03 -4.43 -1.67
N PRO A 252 20.87 -3.22 -2.24
CA PRO A 252 21.08 -1.95 -1.53
C PRO A 252 20.25 -1.79 -0.25
N TYR A 253 19.10 -2.46 -0.18
CA TYR A 253 18.21 -2.50 0.99
C TYR A 253 18.85 -3.23 2.19
N ARG A 254 19.99 -3.89 2.05
CA ARG A 254 20.73 -4.45 3.20
C ARG A 254 21.50 -3.37 3.97
N ILE A 255 21.77 -2.23 3.33
CA ILE A 255 22.63 -1.16 3.86
C ILE A 255 21.77 -0.05 4.47
N VAL A 256 20.78 0.42 3.72
CA VAL A 256 19.86 1.50 4.11
C VAL A 256 18.43 1.12 3.74
N ARG A 257 17.45 1.64 4.48
CA ARG A 257 16.04 1.32 4.25
C ARG A 257 15.50 1.90 2.94
N HIS A 258 16.02 3.05 2.51
CA HIS A 258 15.51 3.81 1.37
C HIS A 258 16.61 4.14 0.33
N PRO A 259 17.28 3.15 -0.26
CA PRO A 259 18.44 3.37 -1.13
C PRO A 259 18.11 4.15 -2.41
N ALA A 260 16.90 3.98 -2.98
CA ALA A 260 16.44 4.76 -4.11
C ALA A 260 16.34 6.27 -3.77
N TYR A 261 15.91 6.59 -2.54
CA TYR A 261 15.79 7.98 -2.10
C TYR A 261 17.15 8.62 -1.84
N VAL A 262 18.11 7.85 -1.31
CA VAL A 262 19.51 8.30 -1.23
C VAL A 262 20.06 8.63 -2.60
N ALA A 263 19.80 7.77 -3.58
CA ALA A 263 20.22 7.97 -4.96
C ALA A 263 19.59 9.20 -5.62
N TYR A 264 18.30 9.47 -5.36
CA TYR A 264 17.64 10.71 -5.80
C TYR A 264 18.28 11.95 -5.18
N VAL A 265 18.45 11.96 -3.85
CA VAL A 265 19.11 13.08 -3.14
C VAL A 265 20.52 13.32 -3.68
N PHE A 266 21.28 12.25 -3.91
CA PHE A 266 22.63 12.35 -4.48
C PHE A 266 22.62 12.95 -5.89
N THR A 267 21.63 12.59 -6.71
CA THR A 267 21.44 13.18 -8.05
C THR A 267 21.06 14.66 -7.96
N ASP A 268 20.09 15.01 -7.10
CA ASP A 268 19.60 16.38 -6.95
C ASP A 268 20.69 17.33 -6.43
N VAL A 269 21.48 16.87 -5.45
CA VAL A 269 22.64 17.63 -4.95
C VAL A 269 23.66 17.84 -6.07
N GLY A 270 23.97 16.81 -6.86
CA GLY A 270 24.89 16.92 -8.00
C GLY A 270 24.41 17.96 -9.01
N TYR A 271 23.11 17.95 -9.33
CA TYR A 271 22.52 18.93 -10.23
C TYR A 271 22.64 20.37 -9.70
N VAL A 272 22.37 20.59 -8.40
CA VAL A 272 22.47 21.93 -7.79
C VAL A 272 23.93 22.40 -7.72
N LEU A 273 24.89 21.50 -7.48
CA LEU A 273 26.30 21.85 -7.48
C LEU A 273 26.83 22.18 -8.89
N GLU A 274 26.28 21.55 -9.93
CA GLU A 274 26.56 21.93 -11.32
C GLU A 274 25.87 23.24 -11.72
N ASN A 275 24.69 23.52 -11.14
CA ASN A 275 23.85 24.66 -11.48
C ASN A 275 23.45 25.48 -10.23
N PRO A 276 24.42 26.09 -9.51
CA PRO A 276 24.15 26.78 -8.27
C PRO A 276 23.34 28.04 -8.52
N SER A 277 22.18 28.14 -7.88
CA SER A 277 21.40 29.37 -7.83
C SER A 277 20.58 29.38 -6.54
N ALA A 278 20.27 30.56 -6.01
CA ALA A 278 19.43 30.67 -4.81
C ALA A 278 18.09 29.93 -4.99
N ARG A 279 17.52 29.98 -6.20
CA ARG A 279 16.31 29.22 -6.57
C ARG A 279 16.51 27.70 -6.49
N ASN A 280 17.57 27.17 -7.11
CA ASN A 280 17.81 25.72 -7.12
C ASN A 280 18.14 25.19 -5.73
N VAL A 281 18.86 25.97 -4.91
CA VAL A 281 19.11 25.64 -3.50
C VAL A 281 17.80 25.63 -2.71
N ALA A 282 16.95 26.66 -2.87
CA ALA A 282 15.65 26.69 -2.20
C ALA A 282 14.75 25.51 -2.61
N LEU A 283 14.74 25.16 -3.90
CA LEU A 283 14.03 23.99 -4.40
C LEU A 283 14.57 22.69 -3.81
N LEU A 284 15.89 22.52 -3.73
CA LEU A 284 16.50 21.35 -3.12
C LEU A 284 16.10 21.22 -1.65
N VAL A 285 16.16 22.29 -0.86
CA VAL A 285 15.73 22.26 0.55
C VAL A 285 14.25 21.88 0.68
N LEU A 286 13.39 22.43 -0.18
CA LEU A 286 11.97 22.09 -0.22
C LEU A 286 11.77 20.60 -0.54
N VAL A 287 12.41 20.10 -1.60
CA VAL A 287 12.33 18.70 -2.05
C VAL A 287 12.85 17.76 -0.97
N LEU A 288 14.00 18.05 -0.35
CA LEU A 288 14.55 17.25 0.75
C LEU A 288 13.60 17.20 1.95
N THR A 289 12.98 18.33 2.30
CA THR A 289 12.01 18.38 3.40
C THR A 289 10.82 17.47 3.11
N PHE A 290 10.22 17.57 1.92
CA PHE A 290 9.11 16.70 1.55
C PHE A 290 9.52 15.24 1.33
N GLN A 291 10.76 14.98 0.93
CA GLN A 291 11.30 13.63 0.82
C GLN A 291 11.44 12.97 2.21
N LEU A 292 11.81 13.73 3.24
CA LEU A 292 11.81 13.24 4.63
C LEU A 292 10.39 12.94 5.14
N VAL A 293 9.42 13.82 4.84
CA VAL A 293 8.01 13.58 5.14
C VAL A 293 7.52 12.32 4.43
N ARG A 294 7.86 12.15 3.15
CA ARG A 294 7.51 10.98 2.34
C ARG A 294 8.03 9.70 2.98
N ILE A 295 9.29 9.68 3.38
CA ILE A 295 9.90 8.54 4.10
C ILE A 295 9.11 8.20 5.36
N HIS A 296 8.74 9.21 6.16
CA HIS A 296 7.97 8.97 7.38
C HIS A 296 6.61 8.33 7.08
N THR A 297 5.85 8.93 6.15
CA THR A 297 4.53 8.39 5.76
C THR A 297 4.61 6.99 5.17
N GLU A 298 5.69 6.68 4.45
CA GLU A 298 5.94 5.34 3.92
C GLU A 298 6.28 4.34 5.01
N GLU A 299 7.19 4.67 5.93
CA GLU A 299 7.51 3.79 7.06
C GLU A 299 6.29 3.55 7.96
N ASP A 300 5.45 4.57 8.19
CA ASP A 300 4.22 4.42 8.97
C ASP A 300 3.27 3.41 8.31
N CYS A 301 3.12 3.51 6.97
CA CYS A 301 2.33 2.55 6.19
C CYS A 301 2.93 1.14 6.24
N LEU A 302 4.26 1.02 6.16
CA LEU A 302 4.95 -0.26 6.14
C LEU A 302 5.03 -0.93 7.51
N ARG A 303 5.06 -0.19 8.62
CA ARG A 303 5.12 -0.73 10.00
C ARG A 303 3.91 -1.57 10.40
N ALA A 304 2.79 -1.47 9.67
CA ALA A 304 1.68 -2.38 9.80
C ALA A 304 2.07 -3.85 9.49
N ASP A 305 3.14 -4.07 8.72
CA ASP A 305 3.67 -5.37 8.37
C ASP A 305 4.72 -5.86 9.40
N PRO A 306 4.51 -7.02 10.05
CA PRO A 306 5.50 -7.63 10.94
C PRO A 306 6.88 -7.80 10.28
N ALA A 307 6.94 -8.16 9.00
CA ALA A 307 8.20 -8.35 8.28
C ALA A 307 8.98 -7.04 8.14
N TYR A 308 8.28 -5.91 8.02
CA TYR A 308 8.91 -4.59 7.99
C TYR A 308 9.46 -4.20 9.37
N ARG A 309 8.73 -4.52 10.46
CA ARG A 309 9.22 -4.27 11.83
C ARG A 309 10.53 -5.03 12.10
N SER A 310 10.58 -6.32 11.78
CA SER A 310 11.82 -7.11 11.90
C SER A 310 12.94 -6.64 10.95
N TYR A 311 12.59 -6.03 9.82
CA TYR A 311 13.58 -5.40 8.94
C TYR A 311 14.19 -4.14 9.55
N CYS A 312 13.38 -3.29 10.19
CA CYS A 312 13.85 -2.08 10.89
C CYS A 312 14.85 -2.40 12.02
N GLU A 313 14.71 -3.56 12.67
CA GLU A 313 15.66 -4.03 13.70
C GLU A 313 17.04 -4.37 13.10
N ARG A 314 17.06 -4.94 11.89
CA ARG A 314 18.29 -5.32 11.19
C ARG A 314 18.97 -4.15 10.49
N VAL A 315 18.19 -3.31 9.81
CA VAL A 315 18.69 -2.16 9.03
C VAL A 315 18.25 -0.88 9.72
N ARG A 316 19.17 -0.33 10.52
CA ARG A 316 18.92 0.85 11.37
C ARG A 316 18.84 2.16 10.57
N TYR A 317 19.57 2.26 9.46
CA TYR A 317 19.75 3.50 8.72
C TYR A 317 18.60 3.77 7.73
N ARG A 318 18.02 4.97 7.77
CA ARG A 318 16.99 5.40 6.81
C ARG A 318 17.60 5.80 5.46
N LEU A 319 18.53 6.75 5.50
CA LEU A 319 19.15 7.39 4.34
C LEU A 319 20.67 7.31 4.38
N LEU A 320 21.31 7.84 5.42
CA LEU A 320 22.76 7.79 5.55
C LEU A 320 23.15 6.78 6.65
N PRO A 321 24.13 5.91 6.40
CA PRO A 321 24.81 5.21 7.47
C PRO A 321 25.31 6.23 8.50
N LEU A 322 25.03 6.00 9.78
CA LEU A 322 25.48 6.79 10.94
C LEU A 322 24.76 8.13 11.19
N VAL A 323 23.72 8.49 10.42
CA VAL A 323 22.85 9.65 10.72
C VAL A 323 21.47 9.15 11.13
N TRP A 324 21.03 9.53 12.34
CA TRP A 324 19.83 9.01 13.02
C TRP A 324 18.54 9.67 12.52
#